data_AF-A0A2N0KF84-F1
#
_entry.id   AF-A0A2N0KF84-F1
#
_cell.length_a   1.000
_cell.length_b   1.000
_cell.length_c   1.000
_cell.angle_alpha   90.00
_cell.angle_beta   90.00
_cell.angle_gamma   90.00
#
_symmetry.space_group_name_H-M   'P 1'
#
loop_
_entity.id
_entity.type
_entity.pdbx_description
1 polymer ?
#
loop_
_entity_poly.entity_id
_entity_poly.type
_entity_poly.pdbx_seq_one_letter_code
_entity_poly.pdbx_strand_id
1 'polypeptide(L)'
;MVALFGAIVSALALEGGATPTPATACAFDPLRPATYEADALRERYLLVMSAAASNQLFPGDPYFELPAVEVGTRANRSFGASALPVEILRAIGWVESSMTMASRSTPFEAIGPALVSFDCGHGIMQVTSGMTVPLGAGGQPTSNQIAVATSDLHNVARGASILASKWNDAPGLRPIAGTNTNADPTIIENWYYAVWAYNGFTGPGSRQSNHPLDPNQAWPRSAYRCDGTQSRTRYPYQELVYGCVANPAERAGRDLWAAVPVSLPDLTNPQFFNAMRLASFEFPYNGMDIPTPSPSHRTTTPQLPANIRATLAGSPQLSVNAGAITIHTNGTPDQARATIRIANPGSGVLSWFAKPSDNFLIVDPPAGSAVGSGVRCTASGCPNGEITVSINPTLLPASRASGTITITSPNASGSTTIRVQVVAEFEVAAPGTSRAP
;
A
#
# COMPACT_ATOMS: atom_id res chain seq x y z
N MET A 1 -74.27 5.31 -29.31
CA MET A 1 -73.91 6.63 -28.74
C MET A 1 -72.94 6.33 -27.61
N VAL A 2 -71.61 6.28 -27.89
CA VAL A 2 -70.63 7.39 -27.69
C VAL A 2 -70.54 7.71 -26.18
N ALA A 3 -69.43 7.71 -25.44
CA ALA A 3 -67.99 7.49 -25.61
C ALA A 3 -67.43 7.35 -24.16
N LEU A 4 -66.49 6.44 -23.85
CA LEU A 4 -65.02 6.59 -23.89
C LEU A 4 -64.42 7.57 -22.84
N PHE A 5 -63.61 7.03 -21.92
CA PHE A 5 -62.32 7.50 -21.36
C PHE A 5 -62.10 6.72 -20.04
N GLY A 6 -61.14 5.81 -19.84
CA GLY A 6 -59.84 5.64 -20.47
C GLY A 6 -58.75 6.27 -19.61
N ALA A 7 -58.31 5.60 -18.54
CA ALA A 7 -57.05 5.90 -17.87
C ALA A 7 -56.39 4.60 -17.40
N ILE A 8 -55.50 4.12 -18.26
CA ILE A 8 -54.49 3.09 -18.00
C ILE A 8 -53.43 3.77 -17.12
N VAL A 9 -53.22 3.29 -15.90
CA VAL A 9 -52.05 3.64 -15.11
C VAL A 9 -50.96 2.62 -15.44
N SER A 10 -50.12 2.98 -16.40
CA SER A 10 -48.88 2.25 -16.70
C SER A 10 -47.75 2.77 -15.81
N ALA A 11 -47.10 1.81 -15.16
CA ALA A 11 -45.72 1.73 -14.66
C ALA A 11 -44.86 3.01 -14.60
N LEU A 12 -44.28 3.23 -13.41
CA LEU A 12 -42.89 3.65 -13.23
C LEU A 12 -42.40 3.10 -11.88
N ALA A 13 -42.13 1.80 -11.85
CA ALA A 13 -41.20 1.26 -10.88
C ALA A 13 -39.82 1.82 -11.28
N LEU A 14 -39.35 2.84 -10.56
CA LEU A 14 -37.93 3.18 -10.55
C LEU A 14 -37.21 2.06 -9.78
N GLU A 15 -36.99 0.95 -10.48
CA GLU A 15 -35.91 0.04 -10.15
C GLU A 15 -34.61 0.80 -10.39
N GLY A 16 -34.16 1.50 -9.35
CA GLY A 16 -32.76 1.88 -9.20
C GLY A 16 -31.95 0.61 -9.00
N GLY A 17 -31.81 -0.18 -10.07
CA GLY A 17 -30.80 -1.21 -10.16
C GLY A 17 -29.47 -0.51 -10.03
N ALA A 18 -28.90 -0.50 -8.82
CA ALA A 18 -27.50 -0.23 -8.63
C ALA A 18 -26.77 -1.18 -9.57
N THR A 19 -26.23 -0.64 -10.65
CA THR A 19 -25.29 -1.36 -11.49
C THR A 19 -24.23 -1.90 -10.54
N PRO A 20 -24.01 -3.24 -10.48
CA PRO A 20 -22.96 -3.78 -9.63
C PRO A 20 -21.68 -3.09 -10.07
N THR A 21 -21.10 -2.29 -9.17
CA THR A 21 -19.78 -1.72 -9.43
C THR A 21 -18.88 -2.93 -9.62
N PRO A 22 -18.19 -3.08 -10.76
CA PRO A 22 -17.33 -4.22 -10.98
C PRO A 22 -16.36 -4.29 -9.80
N ALA A 23 -16.29 -5.44 -9.15
CA ALA A 23 -15.29 -5.69 -8.12
C ALA A 23 -13.93 -5.39 -8.76
N THR A 24 -13.30 -4.30 -8.33
CA THR A 24 -11.99 -3.92 -8.83
C THR A 24 -11.01 -4.87 -8.16
N ALA A 25 -10.55 -5.87 -8.91
CA ALA A 25 -9.51 -6.79 -8.44
C ALA A 25 -8.24 -6.00 -8.06
N CYS A 26 -7.37 -6.60 -7.27
CA CYS A 26 -6.14 -5.92 -6.85
C CYS A 26 -5.15 -5.84 -8.02
N ALA A 27 -4.24 -4.87 -7.96
CA ALA A 27 -3.07 -4.91 -8.81
C ALA A 27 -2.39 -6.28 -8.66
N PHE A 28 -1.92 -6.85 -9.78
CA PHE A 28 -1.27 -8.16 -9.88
C PHE A 28 -2.17 -9.40 -9.71
N ASP A 29 -3.43 -9.28 -9.26
CA ASP A 29 -4.36 -10.41 -9.10
C ASP A 29 -4.51 -11.21 -10.42
N PRO A 30 -4.47 -12.57 -10.40
CA PRO A 30 -4.37 -13.49 -9.26
C PRO A 30 -2.95 -13.74 -8.73
N LEU A 31 -1.94 -13.17 -9.36
CA LEU A 31 -0.54 -13.37 -8.99
C LEU A 31 -0.11 -12.38 -7.90
N ARG A 32 1.03 -12.63 -7.28
CA ARG A 32 1.59 -11.74 -6.25
C ARG A 32 3.02 -11.39 -6.59
N PRO A 33 3.42 -10.11 -6.54
CA PRO A 33 4.82 -9.74 -6.62
C PRO A 33 5.62 -10.40 -5.50
N ALA A 34 6.92 -10.55 -5.70
CA ALA A 34 7.85 -10.83 -4.61
C ALA A 34 8.45 -9.52 -4.06
N THR A 35 8.83 -9.49 -2.79
CA THR A 35 9.52 -8.34 -2.19
C THR A 35 10.45 -8.79 -1.08
N TYR A 36 11.40 -7.92 -0.74
CA TYR A 36 12.33 -8.14 0.36
C TYR A 36 11.69 -7.78 1.70
N GLU A 37 11.80 -8.68 2.67
CA GLU A 37 11.46 -8.45 4.06
C GLU A 37 12.74 -8.19 4.86
N ALA A 38 12.80 -7.02 5.49
CA ALA A 38 13.97 -6.57 6.25
C ALA A 38 14.10 -7.26 7.61
N ASP A 39 14.98 -6.70 8.44
CA ASP A 39 15.37 -7.23 9.74
C ASP A 39 14.19 -7.29 10.74
N ALA A 40 14.33 -8.19 11.72
CA ALA A 40 13.32 -8.44 12.75
C ALA A 40 13.08 -7.24 13.69
N LEU A 41 14.09 -6.37 13.83
CA LEU A 41 14.05 -5.16 14.66
C LEU A 41 13.50 -3.95 13.89
N ARG A 42 13.13 -4.13 12.62
CA ARG A 42 12.57 -3.11 11.73
C ARG A 42 13.47 -1.90 11.54
N GLU A 43 14.77 -2.01 11.79
CA GLU A 43 15.71 -0.87 11.77
C GLU A 43 15.73 -0.20 10.39
N ARG A 44 15.75 -1.00 9.32
CA ARG A 44 15.68 -0.46 7.95
C ARG A 44 14.39 0.34 7.73
N TYR A 45 13.23 -0.20 8.09
CA TYR A 45 11.94 0.45 7.83
C TYR A 45 11.76 1.71 8.67
N LEU A 46 12.21 1.70 9.94
CA LEU A 46 12.20 2.89 10.80
C LEU A 46 13.08 4.02 10.23
N LEU A 47 14.22 3.68 9.62
CA LEU A 47 15.09 4.63 8.95
C LEU A 47 14.46 5.18 7.67
N VAL A 48 13.83 4.32 6.86
CA VAL A 48 13.07 4.72 5.67
C VAL A 48 11.92 5.66 6.04
N MET A 49 11.15 5.36 7.09
CA MET A 49 10.08 6.24 7.59
C MET A 49 10.62 7.60 8.04
N SER A 50 11.79 7.62 8.69
CA SER A 50 12.43 8.87 9.10
C SER A 50 12.80 9.74 7.88
N ALA A 51 13.32 9.14 6.81
CA ALA A 51 13.64 9.86 5.58
C ALA A 51 12.38 10.31 4.83
N ALA A 52 11.32 9.49 4.82
CA ALA A 52 10.05 9.82 4.19
C ALA A 52 9.35 11.01 4.88
N ALA A 53 9.39 11.06 6.22
CA ALA A 53 8.76 12.11 7.03
C ALA A 53 9.32 13.53 6.77
N SER A 54 10.49 13.64 6.13
CA SER A 54 11.16 14.90 5.80
C SER A 54 11.44 15.06 4.29
N ASN A 55 10.69 14.38 3.43
CA ASN A 55 10.83 14.42 1.96
C ASN A 55 12.24 14.07 1.41
N GLN A 56 13.00 13.21 2.10
CA GLN A 56 14.38 12.89 1.71
C GLN A 56 14.50 11.67 0.77
N LEU A 57 13.40 10.95 0.50
CA LEU A 57 13.43 9.78 -0.37
C LEU A 57 13.28 10.14 -1.86
N PHE A 58 12.26 10.91 -2.23
CA PHE A 58 11.94 11.21 -3.63
C PHE A 58 11.46 12.66 -3.84
N PRO A 59 12.25 13.68 -3.45
CA PRO A 59 11.85 15.07 -3.65
C PRO A 59 11.66 15.38 -5.15
N GLY A 60 10.51 15.99 -5.50
CA GLY A 60 10.16 16.33 -6.88
C GLY A 60 9.53 15.20 -7.69
N ASP A 61 9.38 14.00 -7.13
CA ASP A 61 8.64 12.92 -7.78
C ASP A 61 7.13 13.12 -7.57
N PRO A 62 6.32 13.29 -8.62
CA PRO A 62 4.91 13.66 -8.49
C PRO A 62 4.03 12.59 -7.82
N TYR A 63 4.50 11.34 -7.70
CA TYR A 63 3.74 10.26 -7.08
C TYR A 63 4.26 9.88 -5.70
N PHE A 64 5.58 9.98 -5.49
CA PHE A 64 6.29 9.53 -4.28
C PHE A 64 6.82 10.66 -3.40
N GLU A 65 6.81 11.92 -3.84
CA GLU A 65 7.23 13.02 -2.98
C GLU A 65 6.27 13.21 -1.80
N LEU A 66 6.82 13.74 -0.71
CA LEU A 66 6.02 14.27 0.38
C LEU A 66 5.59 15.71 0.00
N PRO A 67 4.31 15.96 -0.31
CA PRO A 67 3.86 17.30 -0.63
C PRO A 67 3.98 18.23 0.58
N ALA A 68 4.09 19.53 0.33
CA ALA A 68 4.02 20.53 1.37
C ALA A 68 2.68 20.44 2.11
N VAL A 69 2.71 20.60 3.43
CA VAL A 69 1.48 20.54 4.26
C VAL A 69 0.95 21.93 4.55
N GLU A 70 -0.36 22.11 4.44
CA GLU A 70 -1.00 23.39 4.65
C GLU A 70 -1.09 23.76 6.14
N VAL A 71 -0.88 25.04 6.45
CA VAL A 71 -0.96 25.61 7.80
C VAL A 71 -1.91 26.79 7.82
N GLY A 72 -2.31 27.22 9.01
CA GLY A 72 -3.19 28.37 9.20
C GLY A 72 -4.62 27.99 9.61
N THR A 73 -5.46 29.01 9.74
CA THR A 73 -6.87 28.86 10.11
C THR A 73 -7.71 28.39 8.91
N ARG A 74 -8.97 28.00 9.14
CA ARG A 74 -9.91 27.63 8.06
C ARG A 74 -10.03 28.71 6.96
N ALA A 75 -9.97 29.99 7.32
CA ALA A 75 -10.09 31.09 6.38
C ALA A 75 -8.77 31.46 5.68
N ASN A 76 -7.62 31.11 6.28
CA ASN A 76 -6.30 31.57 5.87
C ASN A 76 -5.32 30.39 5.81
N ARG A 77 -5.48 29.51 4.81
CA ARG A 77 -4.59 28.37 4.57
C ARG A 77 -3.45 28.76 3.63
N SER A 78 -2.26 28.23 3.90
CA SER A 78 -1.09 28.37 3.03
C SER A 78 -0.19 27.15 3.14
N PHE A 79 0.52 26.80 2.06
CA PHE A 79 1.48 25.69 2.10
C PHE A 79 2.70 26.03 2.95
N GLY A 80 3.02 25.15 3.90
CA GLY A 80 4.22 25.20 4.74
C GLY A 80 5.32 24.26 4.24
N ALA A 81 5.99 23.59 5.17
CA ALA A 81 7.08 22.65 4.86
C ALA A 81 6.54 21.30 4.35
N SER A 82 7.33 20.58 3.55
CA SER A 82 7.13 19.15 3.25
C SER A 82 7.65 18.29 4.40
N ALA A 83 6.90 18.25 5.51
CA ALA A 83 7.25 17.46 6.68
C ALA A 83 6.00 16.95 7.41
N LEU A 84 6.13 15.79 8.06
CA LEU A 84 5.10 15.22 8.93
C LEU A 84 5.73 14.57 10.18
N PRO A 85 4.96 14.31 11.26
CA PRO A 85 5.46 13.63 12.44
C PRO A 85 5.88 12.18 12.14
N VAL A 86 7.17 11.90 12.32
CA VAL A 86 7.71 10.55 12.11
C VAL A 86 7.10 9.53 13.08
N GLU A 87 6.71 9.98 14.27
CA GLU A 87 6.06 9.15 15.29
C GLU A 87 4.73 8.59 14.79
N ILE A 88 3.93 9.42 14.11
CA ILE A 88 2.66 8.99 13.49
C ILE A 88 2.94 8.03 12.33
N LEU A 89 3.91 8.32 11.48
CA LEU A 89 4.21 7.46 10.33
C LEU A 89 4.64 6.05 10.77
N ARG A 90 5.45 5.96 11.84
CA ARG A 90 5.83 4.70 12.47
C ARG A 90 4.63 3.96 13.04
N ALA A 91 3.81 4.65 13.82
CA ALA A 91 2.62 4.05 14.39
C ALA A 91 1.63 3.57 13.32
N ILE A 92 1.43 4.33 12.23
CA ILE A 92 0.62 3.90 11.08
C ILE A 92 1.24 2.65 10.46
N GLY A 93 2.52 2.62 10.11
CA GLY A 93 3.14 1.44 9.51
C GLY A 93 3.02 0.19 10.41
N TRP A 94 3.07 0.35 11.73
CA TRP A 94 2.80 -0.73 12.67
C TRP A 94 1.33 -1.16 12.70
N VAL A 95 0.42 -0.19 12.78
CA VAL A 95 -1.02 -0.45 12.79
C VAL A 95 -1.42 -1.14 11.48
N GLU A 96 -0.96 -0.67 10.34
CA GLU A 96 -1.32 -1.21 9.03
C GLU A 96 -0.83 -2.65 8.82
N SER A 97 0.45 -2.92 9.09
CA SER A 97 1.08 -4.18 8.67
C SER A 97 1.98 -4.84 9.72
N SER A 98 2.09 -4.27 10.92
CA SER A 98 3.18 -4.58 11.87
C SER A 98 4.56 -4.31 11.24
N MET A 99 4.63 -3.26 10.42
CA MET A 99 5.81 -2.86 9.63
C MET A 99 6.35 -3.99 8.76
N THR A 100 5.51 -4.59 7.93
CA THR A 100 5.83 -5.80 7.17
C THR A 100 5.64 -5.53 5.68
N MET A 101 6.66 -5.81 4.87
CA MET A 101 6.63 -5.57 3.42
C MET A 101 6.22 -6.83 2.66
N ALA A 102 6.80 -7.98 3.00
CA ALA A 102 6.41 -9.28 2.45
C ALA A 102 5.32 -9.95 3.29
N SER A 103 4.71 -11.03 2.82
CA SER A 103 3.77 -11.85 3.58
C SER A 103 4.36 -12.24 4.93
N ARG A 104 3.53 -12.35 5.98
CA ARG A 104 3.96 -12.74 7.34
C ARG A 104 4.59 -14.13 7.43
N SER A 105 4.42 -14.96 6.40
CA SER A 105 5.09 -16.26 6.26
C SER A 105 6.55 -16.14 5.80
N THR A 106 6.96 -14.96 5.31
CA THR A 106 8.32 -14.71 4.83
C THR A 106 9.23 -14.49 6.03
N PRO A 107 10.35 -15.23 6.13
CA PRO A 107 11.36 -14.97 7.15
C PRO A 107 11.92 -13.54 7.04
N PHE A 108 12.45 -13.00 8.13
CA PHE A 108 13.22 -11.76 8.08
C PHE A 108 14.49 -11.95 7.23
N GLU A 109 14.94 -10.86 6.61
CA GLU A 109 16.10 -10.84 5.72
C GLU A 109 15.97 -11.88 4.58
N ALA A 110 14.79 -11.91 3.94
CA ALA A 110 14.45 -12.84 2.88
C ALA A 110 13.59 -12.18 1.79
N ILE A 111 13.46 -12.85 0.64
CA ILE A 111 12.49 -12.49 -0.39
C ILE A 111 11.29 -13.43 -0.28
N GLY A 112 10.08 -12.89 -0.37
CA GLY A 112 8.84 -13.67 -0.39
C GLY A 112 7.70 -12.91 -1.06
N PRO A 113 6.48 -13.51 -1.13
CA PRO A 113 5.33 -12.83 -1.72
C PRO A 113 5.07 -11.50 -1.00
N ALA A 114 4.70 -10.45 -1.73
CA ALA A 114 4.34 -9.15 -1.15
C ALA A 114 3.13 -9.28 -0.21
N LEU A 115 3.12 -8.46 0.85
CA LEU A 115 1.95 -8.34 1.71
C LEU A 115 0.85 -7.61 0.94
N VAL A 116 -0.25 -8.31 0.67
CA VAL A 116 -1.44 -7.76 0.01
C VAL A 116 -2.67 -8.13 0.85
N SER A 117 -3.41 -7.12 1.30
CA SER A 117 -4.68 -7.30 2.02
C SER A 117 -5.85 -7.49 1.05
N PHE A 118 -7.01 -7.88 1.60
CA PHE A 118 -8.23 -8.14 0.84
C PHE A 118 -8.83 -6.89 0.17
N ASP A 119 -8.47 -5.69 0.66
CA ASP A 119 -8.85 -4.38 0.10
C ASP A 119 -7.75 -3.79 -0.79
N CYS A 120 -6.80 -4.62 -1.25
CA CYS A 120 -5.71 -4.26 -2.14
C CYS A 120 -4.66 -3.31 -1.52
N GLY A 121 -4.52 -3.31 -0.19
CA GLY A 121 -3.46 -2.62 0.52
C GLY A 121 -2.14 -3.37 0.38
N HIS A 122 -1.10 -2.66 -0.07
CA HIS A 122 0.22 -3.26 -0.32
C HIS A 122 1.25 -2.83 0.72
N GLY A 123 2.03 -3.79 1.21
CA GLY A 123 3.25 -3.57 1.99
C GLY A 123 3.08 -2.86 3.34
N ILE A 124 4.14 -2.18 3.76
CA ILE A 124 4.29 -1.59 5.10
C ILE A 124 3.15 -0.63 5.44
N MET A 125 2.82 0.27 4.52
CA MET A 125 1.85 1.34 4.71
C MET A 125 0.44 0.97 4.23
N GLN A 126 0.23 -0.29 3.81
CA GLN A 126 -1.02 -0.80 3.21
C GLN A 126 -1.59 0.15 2.15
N VAL A 127 -0.75 0.54 1.19
CA VAL A 127 -1.13 1.49 0.13
C VAL A 127 -2.20 0.85 -0.77
N THR A 128 -3.41 1.42 -0.78
CA THR A 128 -4.52 1.02 -1.65
C THR A 128 -4.71 1.96 -2.84
N SER A 129 -4.38 3.25 -2.66
CA SER A 129 -4.61 4.30 -3.65
C SER A 129 -3.77 4.11 -4.92
N GLY A 130 -4.43 3.76 -6.03
CA GLY A 130 -3.77 3.44 -7.30
C GLY A 130 -3.30 1.97 -7.41
N MET A 131 -3.70 1.10 -6.47
CA MET A 131 -3.29 -0.30 -6.40
C MET A 131 -4.40 -1.31 -6.75
N THR A 132 -5.46 -0.88 -7.43
CA THR A 132 -6.49 -1.76 -8.03
C THR A 132 -6.23 -2.06 -9.51
N VAL A 133 -7.00 -2.99 -10.08
CA VAL A 133 -6.83 -3.65 -11.40
C VAL A 133 -6.39 -2.70 -12.50
N PRO A 134 -5.54 -3.21 -13.41
CA PRO A 134 -4.46 -2.45 -13.98
C PRO A 134 -4.94 -1.19 -14.70
N LEU A 135 -4.39 -0.06 -14.25
CA LEU A 135 -4.51 1.25 -14.90
C LEU A 135 -3.49 1.40 -16.06
N GLY A 136 -2.71 0.37 -16.36
CA GLY A 136 -1.70 0.36 -17.43
C GLY A 136 -2.19 -0.26 -18.74
N ALA A 137 -1.49 0.05 -19.84
CA ALA A 137 -1.83 -0.45 -21.16
C ALA A 137 -1.82 -1.99 -21.22
N GLY A 138 -2.85 -2.58 -21.85
CA GLY A 138 -2.93 -4.03 -22.08
C GLY A 138 -3.13 -4.86 -20.80
N GLY A 139 -3.72 -4.28 -19.76
CA GLY A 139 -3.99 -4.99 -18.51
C GLY A 139 -2.73 -5.28 -17.68
N GLN A 140 -1.70 -4.44 -17.80
CA GLN A 140 -0.44 -4.60 -17.07
C GLN A 140 -0.31 -3.60 -15.90
N PRO A 141 0.38 -3.98 -14.82
CA PRO A 141 0.70 -3.05 -13.74
C PRO A 141 1.54 -1.86 -14.22
N THR A 142 1.30 -0.68 -13.66
CA THR A 142 2.11 0.52 -13.91
C THR A 142 3.45 0.48 -13.16
N SER A 143 4.44 1.28 -13.57
CA SER A 143 5.72 1.41 -12.86
C SER A 143 5.54 1.80 -11.40
N ASN A 144 4.55 2.65 -11.09
CA ASN A 144 4.24 3.05 -9.72
C ASN A 144 3.68 1.88 -8.90
N GLN A 145 2.78 1.07 -9.49
CA GLN A 145 2.26 -0.14 -8.83
C GLN A 145 3.38 -1.13 -8.52
N ILE A 146 4.29 -1.35 -9.47
CA ILE A 146 5.47 -2.20 -9.29
C ILE A 146 6.35 -1.66 -8.16
N ALA A 147 6.66 -0.37 -8.17
CA ALA A 147 7.50 0.25 -7.15
C ALA A 147 6.86 0.14 -5.75
N VAL A 148 5.57 0.46 -5.60
CA VAL A 148 4.83 0.35 -4.32
C VAL A 148 4.81 -1.08 -3.79
N ALA A 149 4.64 -2.08 -4.67
CA ALA A 149 4.51 -3.48 -4.26
C ALA A 149 5.85 -4.18 -3.99
N THR A 150 6.96 -3.66 -4.51
CA THR A 150 8.27 -4.34 -4.44
C THR A 150 9.34 -3.57 -3.68
N SER A 151 9.19 -2.27 -3.44
CA SER A 151 10.19 -1.43 -2.78
C SER A 151 9.65 -0.80 -1.50
N ASP A 152 10.32 -1.07 -0.37
CA ASP A 152 10.02 -0.49 0.94
C ASP A 152 10.11 1.04 0.93
N LEU A 153 11.11 1.59 0.22
CA LEU A 153 11.27 3.05 0.04
C LEU A 153 10.03 3.67 -0.61
N HIS A 154 9.58 3.11 -1.74
CA HIS A 154 8.43 3.64 -2.49
C HIS A 154 7.11 3.42 -1.74
N ASN A 155 6.96 2.28 -1.07
CA ASN A 155 5.79 1.98 -0.25
C ASN A 155 5.62 2.99 0.89
N VAL A 156 6.69 3.22 1.65
CA VAL A 156 6.69 4.16 2.77
C VAL A 156 6.55 5.61 2.30
N ALA A 157 7.26 6.00 1.25
CA ALA A 157 7.13 7.34 0.66
C ALA A 157 5.69 7.60 0.19
N ARG A 158 5.05 6.62 -0.46
CA ARG A 158 3.67 6.75 -0.90
C ARG A 158 2.69 6.85 0.27
N GLY A 159 2.89 6.08 1.33
CA GLY A 159 2.11 6.20 2.57
C GLY A 159 2.24 7.59 3.22
N ALA A 160 3.47 8.11 3.30
CA ALA A 160 3.72 9.47 3.80
C ALA A 160 3.03 10.54 2.94
N SER A 161 3.13 10.41 1.61
CA SER A 161 2.47 11.30 0.65
C SER A 161 0.94 11.29 0.83
N ILE A 162 0.33 10.11 0.97
CA ILE A 162 -1.11 9.96 1.23
C ILE A 162 -1.50 10.66 2.54
N LEU A 163 -0.75 10.48 3.63
CA LEU A 163 -1.04 11.12 4.91
C LEU A 163 -0.99 12.64 4.80
N ALA A 164 -0.01 13.20 4.10
CA ALA A 164 0.07 14.63 3.85
C ALA A 164 -1.07 15.14 2.95
N SER A 165 -1.50 14.37 1.94
CA SER A 165 -2.72 14.70 1.18
C SER A 165 -3.95 14.70 2.08
N LYS A 166 -4.10 13.75 3.01
CA LYS A 166 -5.21 13.73 3.97
C LYS A 166 -5.21 14.90 4.94
N TRP A 167 -4.05 15.42 5.27
CA TRP A 167 -3.92 16.67 6.01
C TRP A 167 -4.39 17.86 5.17
N ASN A 168 -3.95 17.94 3.91
CA ASN A 168 -4.31 19.02 2.98
C ASN A 168 -5.77 18.98 2.52
N ASP A 169 -6.49 17.88 2.74
CA ASP A 169 -7.93 17.81 2.54
C ASP A 169 -8.70 18.76 3.49
N ALA A 170 -8.08 19.23 4.59
CA ALA A 170 -8.67 20.25 5.46
C ALA A 170 -8.34 21.68 4.96
N PRO A 171 -9.31 22.61 4.95
CA PRO A 171 -10.65 22.51 5.52
C PRO A 171 -11.76 22.02 4.57
N GLY A 172 -11.45 21.79 3.29
CA GLY A 172 -12.47 21.62 2.23
C GLY A 172 -13.25 20.31 2.31
N LEU A 173 -12.54 19.22 2.63
CA LEU A 173 -13.09 17.86 2.74
C LEU A 173 -12.96 17.29 4.14
N ARG A 174 -12.16 17.92 5.02
CA ARG A 174 -11.89 17.45 6.39
C ARG A 174 -11.95 18.59 7.41
N PRO A 175 -12.26 18.31 8.69
CA PRO A 175 -12.15 19.29 9.76
C PRO A 175 -10.68 19.59 10.10
N ILE A 176 -10.47 20.68 10.84
CA ILE A 176 -9.17 21.11 11.35
C ILE A 176 -9.03 20.73 12.82
N ALA A 177 -7.91 20.09 13.17
CA ALA A 177 -7.42 20.03 14.54
C ALA A 177 -6.31 21.07 14.73
N GLY A 178 -6.28 21.70 15.90
CA GLY A 178 -5.33 22.77 16.19
C GLY A 178 -5.77 24.17 15.75
N THR A 179 -7.07 24.48 15.85
CA THR A 179 -7.58 25.82 15.53
C THR A 179 -6.94 26.94 16.35
N ASN A 180 -6.46 26.65 17.56
CA ASN A 180 -5.74 27.58 18.44
C ASN A 180 -4.22 27.61 18.22
N THR A 181 -3.67 26.72 17.38
CA THR A 181 -2.24 26.66 17.05
C THR A 181 -2.00 26.86 15.56
N ASN A 182 -3.00 27.38 14.83
CA ASN A 182 -2.96 27.56 13.37
C ASN A 182 -2.61 26.26 12.62
N ALA A 183 -3.10 25.12 13.12
CA ALA A 183 -2.77 23.80 12.59
C ALA A 183 -1.26 23.62 12.39
N ASP A 184 -0.44 23.97 13.40
CA ASP A 184 1.01 23.76 13.36
C ASP A 184 1.32 22.27 13.11
N PRO A 185 1.91 21.89 11.96
CA PRO A 185 2.11 20.50 11.57
C PRO A 185 3.22 19.83 12.37
N THR A 186 3.99 20.59 13.14
CA THR A 186 4.99 20.04 14.05
C THR A 186 4.37 19.55 15.36
N ILE A 187 3.10 19.86 15.64
CA ILE A 187 2.38 19.32 16.80
C ILE A 187 1.70 18.01 16.40
N ILE A 188 2.04 16.92 17.09
CA ILE A 188 1.59 15.57 16.75
C ILE A 188 0.06 15.48 16.79
N GLU A 189 -0.57 16.02 17.82
CA GLU A 189 -2.02 15.96 18.02
C GLU A 189 -2.85 16.70 16.97
N ASN A 190 -2.26 17.66 16.25
CA ASN A 190 -2.95 18.38 15.18
C ASN A 190 -3.25 17.46 13.97
N TRP A 191 -2.55 16.32 13.85
CA TRP A 191 -2.74 15.37 12.75
C TRP A 191 -3.95 14.45 12.94
N TYR A 192 -4.73 14.62 14.01
CA TYR A 192 -5.85 13.75 14.38
C TYR A 192 -6.78 13.40 13.21
N TYR A 193 -7.24 14.40 12.45
CA TYR A 193 -8.14 14.17 11.33
C TYR A 193 -7.46 13.58 10.09
N ALA A 194 -6.18 13.88 9.85
CA ALA A 194 -5.41 13.24 8.79
C ALA A 194 -5.20 11.74 9.08
N VAL A 195 -4.91 11.39 10.35
CA VAL A 195 -4.82 10.00 10.82
C VAL A 195 -6.16 9.29 10.65
N TRP A 196 -7.27 9.91 11.07
CA TRP A 196 -8.60 9.36 10.84
C TRP A 196 -8.87 9.13 9.35
N ALA A 197 -8.52 10.09 8.50
CA ALA A 197 -8.74 10.03 7.07
C ALA A 197 -7.82 9.06 6.34
N TYR A 198 -6.68 8.68 6.91
CA TYR A 198 -5.83 7.62 6.38
C TYR A 198 -6.59 6.29 6.31
N ASN A 199 -7.42 5.99 7.33
CA ASN A 199 -8.30 4.82 7.39
C ASN A 199 -9.74 5.12 6.90
N GLY A 200 -9.91 6.14 6.06
CA GLY A 200 -11.16 6.37 5.32
C GLY A 200 -12.15 7.38 5.91
N PHE A 201 -11.93 7.92 7.12
CA PHE A 201 -12.81 8.93 7.74
C PHE A 201 -14.30 8.53 7.74
N THR A 202 -14.65 7.39 8.35
CA THR A 202 -16.01 6.84 8.31
C THR A 202 -16.80 7.12 9.59
N GLY A 203 -18.08 7.44 9.41
CA GLY A 203 -19.04 7.72 10.49
C GLY A 203 -20.03 6.58 10.74
N PRO A 204 -20.95 6.76 11.72
CA PRO A 204 -22.07 5.85 11.94
C PRO A 204 -22.89 5.64 10.66
N GLY A 205 -23.36 4.41 10.46
CA GLY A 205 -24.10 4.01 9.25
C GLY A 205 -23.22 3.55 8.08
N SER A 206 -21.90 3.71 8.17
CA SER A 206 -20.97 2.99 7.29
C SER A 206 -20.88 1.51 7.66
N ARG A 207 -20.44 0.66 6.72
CA ARG A 207 -20.23 -0.79 6.95
C ARG A 207 -19.22 -1.05 8.08
N GLN A 208 -18.21 -0.18 8.20
CA GLN A 208 -17.20 -0.20 9.25
C GLN A 208 -16.91 1.25 9.66
N SER A 209 -17.52 1.68 10.75
CA SER A 209 -17.31 3.01 11.32
C SER A 209 -16.06 3.02 12.19
N ASN A 210 -15.24 4.06 12.02
CA ASN A 210 -14.09 4.37 12.89
C ASN A 210 -14.26 5.73 13.59
N HIS A 211 -15.51 6.13 13.80
CA HIS A 211 -15.87 7.32 14.55
C HIS A 211 -15.71 7.10 16.07
N PRO A 212 -15.06 8.01 16.81
CA PRO A 212 -14.73 7.78 18.23
C PRO A 212 -15.94 7.62 19.15
N LEU A 213 -17.04 8.31 18.82
CA LEU A 213 -18.35 8.21 19.49
C LEU A 213 -19.37 7.31 18.76
N ASP A 214 -18.93 6.38 17.91
CA ASP A 214 -19.85 5.39 17.34
C ASP A 214 -20.48 4.54 18.46
N PRO A 215 -21.82 4.37 18.52
CA PRO A 215 -22.49 3.60 19.56
C PRO A 215 -22.05 2.13 19.64
N ASN A 216 -21.57 1.55 18.53
CA ASN A 216 -21.05 0.18 18.49
C ASN A 216 -19.65 0.06 19.11
N GLN A 217 -19.00 1.18 19.42
CA GLN A 217 -17.71 1.21 20.11
C GLN A 217 -17.92 1.77 21.51
N ALA A 218 -17.90 0.90 22.52
CA ALA A 218 -18.09 1.33 23.92
C ALA A 218 -17.10 2.42 24.33
N TRP A 219 -17.60 3.50 24.93
CA TRP A 219 -16.81 4.60 25.51
C TRP A 219 -17.27 4.81 26.97
N PRO A 220 -16.37 5.16 27.92
CA PRO A 220 -14.92 5.34 27.76
C PRO A 220 -14.18 4.00 27.58
N ARG A 221 -12.98 4.05 27.01
CA ARG A 221 -12.11 2.89 26.78
C ARG A 221 -10.68 3.19 27.25
N SER A 222 -9.98 2.17 27.73
CA SER A 222 -8.59 2.32 28.18
C SER A 222 -7.68 2.57 26.99
N ALA A 223 -6.62 3.36 27.14
CA ALA A 223 -5.64 3.60 26.08
C ALA A 223 -5.13 2.30 25.44
N TYR A 224 -4.88 2.32 24.14
CA TYR A 224 -4.34 1.19 23.39
C TYR A 224 -2.82 1.10 23.60
N ARG A 225 -2.30 -0.10 23.91
CA ARG A 225 -0.92 -0.32 24.35
C ARG A 225 0.03 -0.92 23.31
N CYS A 226 -0.44 -1.18 22.09
CA CYS A 226 0.37 -1.72 20.98
C CYS A 226 1.18 -3.01 21.26
N ASP A 227 0.93 -3.66 22.40
CA ASP A 227 1.63 -4.82 22.95
C ASP A 227 1.01 -6.16 22.51
N GLY A 228 -0.08 -6.11 21.73
CA GLY A 228 -0.84 -7.27 21.27
C GLY A 228 -1.83 -7.84 22.29
N THR A 229 -1.95 -7.25 23.48
CA THR A 229 -2.87 -7.72 24.55
C THR A 229 -4.31 -7.23 24.36
N GLN A 230 -4.51 -6.18 23.57
CA GLN A 230 -5.82 -5.58 23.31
C GLN A 230 -6.32 -5.89 21.90
N SER A 231 -7.60 -6.27 21.78
CA SER A 231 -8.22 -6.42 20.46
C SER A 231 -8.33 -5.07 19.76
N ARG A 232 -7.79 -4.99 18.56
CA ARG A 232 -7.83 -3.79 17.72
C ARG A 232 -9.23 -3.39 17.29
N THR A 233 -10.16 -4.35 17.18
CA THR A 233 -11.55 -4.09 16.77
C THR A 233 -12.36 -3.29 17.78
N ARG A 234 -11.82 -3.07 18.98
CA ARG A 234 -12.45 -2.29 20.05
C ARG A 234 -12.09 -0.81 20.03
N TYR A 235 -11.23 -0.39 19.11
CA TYR A 235 -10.67 0.94 19.06
C TYR A 235 -10.87 1.56 17.67
N PRO A 236 -11.24 2.85 17.61
CA PRO A 236 -11.20 3.57 16.36
C PRO A 236 -9.74 3.81 15.95
N TYR A 237 -9.50 4.00 14.66
CA TYR A 237 -8.16 3.96 14.07
C TYR A 237 -7.17 4.95 14.69
N GLN A 238 -7.62 6.16 15.00
CA GLN A 238 -6.86 7.22 15.66
C GLN A 238 -6.38 6.76 17.04
N GLU A 239 -7.22 6.06 17.81
CA GLU A 239 -6.82 5.55 19.13
C GLU A 239 -5.78 4.42 19.02
N LEU A 240 -5.83 3.62 17.95
CA LEU A 240 -4.78 2.63 17.66
C LEU A 240 -3.44 3.32 17.37
N VAL A 241 -3.45 4.31 16.46
CA VAL A 241 -2.23 5.01 16.04
C VAL A 241 -1.63 5.80 17.21
N TYR A 242 -2.42 6.65 17.88
CA TYR A 242 -1.93 7.44 19.01
C TYR A 242 -1.54 6.55 20.21
N GLY A 243 -2.27 5.45 20.43
CA GLY A 243 -1.89 4.44 21.42
C GLY A 243 -0.53 3.83 21.14
N CYS A 244 -0.21 3.53 19.88
CA CYS A 244 1.11 3.05 19.46
C CYS A 244 2.20 4.15 19.50
N VAL A 245 1.85 5.42 19.32
CA VAL A 245 2.81 6.52 19.55
C VAL A 245 3.21 6.59 21.03
N ALA A 246 2.23 6.45 21.94
CA ALA A 246 2.43 6.51 23.39
C ALA A 246 2.98 5.22 24.00
N ASN A 247 2.68 4.08 23.39
CA ASN A 247 3.10 2.76 23.82
C ASN A 247 3.65 2.02 22.59
N PRO A 248 4.92 2.26 22.21
CA PRO A 248 5.54 1.63 21.06
C PRO A 248 5.46 0.11 21.13
N ALA A 249 5.42 -0.53 19.97
CA ALA A 249 5.53 -1.98 19.94
C ALA A 249 6.95 -2.45 20.28
N GLU A 250 7.03 -3.62 20.89
CA GLU A 250 8.29 -4.22 21.32
C GLU A 250 8.73 -5.37 20.39
N ARG A 251 10.04 -5.45 20.15
CA ARG A 251 10.72 -6.61 19.54
C ARG A 251 11.97 -6.94 20.34
N ALA A 252 12.08 -8.21 20.75
CA ALA A 252 13.22 -8.73 21.50
C ALA A 252 13.58 -7.90 22.76
N GLY A 253 12.59 -7.51 23.57
CA GLY A 253 12.84 -6.73 24.79
C GLY A 253 13.03 -5.23 24.58
N ARG A 254 12.90 -4.73 23.34
CA ARG A 254 13.18 -3.34 22.98
C ARG A 254 12.01 -2.70 22.23
N ASP A 255 11.62 -1.52 22.69
CA ASP A 255 10.70 -0.64 21.97
C ASP A 255 11.26 -0.26 20.60
N LEU A 256 10.45 -0.38 19.56
CA LEU A 256 10.85 -0.06 18.20
C LEU A 256 11.11 1.44 17.97
N TRP A 257 10.50 2.32 18.78
CA TRP A 257 10.75 3.76 18.77
C TRP A 257 10.55 4.35 20.17
N ALA A 258 11.00 5.59 20.37
CA ALA A 258 10.78 6.29 21.63
C ALA A 258 9.30 6.63 21.81
N ALA A 259 8.74 6.30 22.98
CA ALA A 259 7.38 6.66 23.35
C ALA A 259 7.21 8.19 23.44
N VAL A 260 6.09 8.70 22.94
CA VAL A 260 5.68 10.10 23.16
C VAL A 260 4.29 10.09 23.79
N PRO A 261 4.09 10.67 24.99
CA PRO A 261 2.83 10.59 25.74
C PRO A 261 1.75 11.52 25.15
N VAL A 262 1.42 11.30 23.87
CA VAL A 262 0.47 12.09 23.09
C VAL A 262 -0.94 12.06 23.67
N SER A 263 -1.67 13.15 23.44
CA SER A 263 -3.05 13.27 23.90
C SER A 263 -4.05 13.04 22.77
N LEU A 264 -5.15 12.37 23.10
CA LEU A 264 -6.36 12.34 22.26
C LEU A 264 -7.30 13.48 22.65
N PRO A 265 -8.24 13.88 21.78
CA PRO A 265 -9.35 14.77 22.17
C PRO A 265 -10.07 14.23 23.42
N ASP A 266 -10.11 15.03 24.49
CA ASP A 266 -10.77 14.64 25.73
C ASP A 266 -12.29 14.75 25.58
N LEU A 267 -12.95 13.63 25.35
CA LEU A 267 -14.40 13.56 25.13
C LEU A 267 -15.23 13.81 26.41
N THR A 268 -14.59 13.98 27.59
CA THR A 268 -15.28 14.49 28.79
C THR A 268 -15.39 16.02 28.78
N ASN A 269 -14.54 16.70 28.01
CA ASN A 269 -14.59 18.14 27.83
C ASN A 269 -15.67 18.51 26.79
N PRO A 270 -16.63 19.39 27.12
CA PRO A 270 -17.71 19.79 26.21
C PRO A 270 -17.24 20.32 24.85
N GLN A 271 -16.07 20.97 24.77
CA GLN A 271 -15.55 21.51 23.52
C GLN A 271 -15.24 20.39 22.51
N PHE A 272 -14.55 19.34 22.93
CA PHE A 272 -14.25 18.20 22.07
C PHE A 272 -15.49 17.32 21.85
N PHE A 273 -16.28 17.09 22.91
CA PHE A 273 -17.51 16.29 22.80
C PHE A 273 -18.51 16.88 21.79
N ASN A 274 -18.75 18.20 21.85
CA ASN A 274 -19.68 18.86 20.93
C ASN A 274 -19.17 18.86 19.48
N ALA A 275 -17.86 18.96 19.27
CA ALA A 275 -17.27 18.85 17.94
C ALA A 275 -17.34 17.42 17.38
N MET A 276 -17.20 16.40 18.23
CA MET A 276 -17.19 15.00 17.84
C MET A 276 -18.56 14.31 17.91
N ARG A 277 -19.63 14.94 18.37
CA ARG A 277 -20.95 14.30 18.42
C ARG A 277 -21.39 13.88 17.01
N LEU A 278 -22.19 12.83 16.90
CA LEU A 278 -22.62 12.29 15.60
C LEU A 278 -23.34 13.34 14.72
N ALA A 279 -24.10 14.24 15.34
CA ALA A 279 -24.77 15.34 14.64
C ALA A 279 -23.81 16.40 14.05
N SER A 280 -22.55 16.44 14.50
CA SER A 280 -21.51 17.30 13.92
C SER A 280 -20.78 16.62 12.76
N PHE A 281 -20.93 15.30 12.59
CA PHE A 281 -20.37 14.53 11.46
C PHE A 281 -21.19 14.76 10.18
N GLU A 282 -21.27 16.02 9.75
CA GLU A 282 -22.03 16.47 8.59
C GLU A 282 -21.13 17.32 7.69
N PHE A 283 -21.03 16.98 6.41
CA PHE A 283 -20.27 17.76 5.44
C PHE A 283 -20.88 19.18 5.32
N PRO A 284 -20.10 20.28 5.37
CA PRO A 284 -18.64 20.38 5.14
C PRO A 284 -17.75 20.26 6.39
N TYR A 285 -18.25 19.63 7.46
CA TYR A 285 -17.53 19.27 8.70
C TYR A 285 -16.93 20.43 9.50
N ASN A 286 -17.35 21.67 9.24
CA ASN A 286 -16.93 22.85 10.01
C ASN A 286 -17.30 22.75 11.50
N GLY A 287 -18.41 22.06 11.82
CA GLY A 287 -18.84 21.80 13.20
C GLY A 287 -17.93 20.84 13.97
N MET A 288 -16.96 20.20 13.30
CA MET A 288 -16.00 19.28 13.89
C MET A 288 -14.62 19.91 14.11
N ASP A 289 -14.41 21.20 13.84
CA ASP A 289 -13.10 21.80 14.12
C ASP A 289 -12.79 21.77 15.63
N ILE A 290 -11.58 21.34 16.01
CA ILE A 290 -11.15 21.22 17.41
C ILE A 290 -9.87 22.03 17.69
N PRO A 291 -9.69 22.54 18.92
CA PRO A 291 -8.37 23.03 19.34
C PRO A 291 -7.39 21.86 19.42
N THR A 292 -6.10 22.16 19.60
CA THR A 292 -5.06 21.16 19.85
C THR A 292 -5.37 20.41 21.16
N PRO A 293 -5.49 19.07 21.15
CA PRO A 293 -5.55 18.27 22.36
C PRO A 293 -4.39 18.57 23.32
N SER A 294 -4.65 18.59 24.63
CA SER A 294 -3.67 18.99 25.65
C SER A 294 -3.44 17.89 26.69
N PRO A 295 -2.20 17.69 27.18
CA PRO A 295 -0.96 18.34 26.72
C PRO A 295 -0.61 17.99 25.27
N SER A 296 0.08 18.91 24.58
CA SER A 296 0.48 18.72 23.18
C SER A 296 1.99 18.52 23.06
N HIS A 297 2.40 17.79 22.02
CA HIS A 297 3.78 17.36 21.84
C HIS A 297 4.28 17.73 20.45
N ARG A 298 5.51 18.25 20.38
CA ARG A 298 6.15 18.52 19.11
C ARG A 298 6.90 17.29 18.61
N THR A 299 6.78 17.00 17.33
CA THR A 299 7.57 15.98 16.65
C THR A 299 9.05 16.35 16.68
N THR A 300 9.92 15.34 16.74
CA THR A 300 11.35 15.55 16.56
C THR A 300 11.71 15.41 15.09
N THR A 301 12.26 16.45 14.48
CA THR A 301 12.78 16.38 13.11
C THR A 301 13.93 15.37 13.04
N PRO A 302 13.80 14.27 12.27
CA PRO A 302 14.85 13.28 12.17
C PRO A 302 16.16 13.91 11.67
N GLN A 303 17.24 13.71 12.42
CA GLN A 303 18.58 14.09 11.98
C GLN A 303 19.15 12.96 11.14
N LEU A 304 19.18 13.16 9.82
CA LEU A 304 19.62 12.15 8.86
C LEU A 304 20.84 12.65 8.08
N PRO A 305 21.78 11.75 7.74
CA PRO A 305 22.88 12.09 6.85
C PRO A 305 22.37 12.62 5.50
N ALA A 306 23.05 13.62 4.93
CA ALA A 306 22.67 14.19 3.63
C ALA A 306 22.61 13.15 2.49
N ASN A 307 23.36 12.05 2.61
CA ASN A 307 23.38 10.96 1.64
C ASN A 307 22.39 9.81 1.97
N ILE A 308 21.45 9.99 2.90
CA ILE A 308 20.58 8.91 3.39
C ILE A 308 19.84 8.17 2.28
N ARG A 309 19.35 8.90 1.26
CA ARG A 309 18.68 8.30 0.09
C ARG A 309 19.61 7.32 -0.64
N ALA A 310 20.84 7.74 -0.93
CA ALA A 310 21.82 6.91 -1.61
C ALA A 310 22.18 5.67 -0.78
N THR A 311 22.31 5.83 0.53
CA THR A 311 22.57 4.72 1.46
C THR A 311 21.42 3.70 1.49
N LEU A 312 20.16 4.16 1.53
CA LEU A 312 18.98 3.28 1.59
C LEU A 312 18.66 2.60 0.26
N ALA A 313 18.76 3.34 -0.85
CA ALA A 313 18.45 2.86 -2.18
C ALA A 313 19.56 1.99 -2.78
N GLY A 314 20.82 2.30 -2.46
CA GLY A 314 21.98 1.72 -3.12
C GLY A 314 22.09 2.14 -4.58
N SER A 315 22.76 1.31 -5.37
CA SER A 315 22.89 1.44 -6.82
C SER A 315 22.62 0.08 -7.44
N PRO A 316 21.33 -0.33 -7.51
CA PRO A 316 20.97 -1.64 -8.01
C PRO A 316 21.25 -1.75 -9.51
N GLN A 317 21.57 -2.96 -9.95
CA GLN A 317 21.84 -3.28 -11.35
C GLN A 317 21.01 -4.49 -11.74
N LEU A 318 20.35 -4.44 -12.90
CA LEU A 318 19.59 -5.59 -13.40
C LEU A 318 20.55 -6.56 -14.12
N SER A 319 20.62 -7.80 -13.65
CA SER A 319 21.30 -8.89 -14.35
C SER A 319 20.36 -10.09 -14.45
N VAL A 320 20.21 -10.63 -15.65
CA VAL A 320 19.35 -11.78 -15.91
C VAL A 320 20.18 -12.86 -16.60
N ASN A 321 20.28 -14.03 -15.99
CA ASN A 321 21.03 -15.14 -16.55
C ASN A 321 20.08 -16.15 -17.20
N ALA A 322 19.61 -15.82 -18.40
CA ALA A 322 18.79 -16.73 -19.20
C ALA A 322 19.05 -16.55 -20.70
N GLY A 323 19.30 -17.66 -21.39
CA GLY A 323 19.27 -17.74 -22.85
C GLY A 323 17.85 -17.96 -23.37
N ALA A 324 17.71 -18.38 -24.63
CA ALA A 324 16.42 -18.83 -25.15
C ALA A 324 15.93 -20.07 -24.38
N ILE A 325 14.63 -20.09 -24.07
CA ILE A 325 13.98 -21.14 -23.29
C ILE A 325 13.04 -21.92 -24.20
N THR A 326 12.99 -23.24 -24.04
CA THR A 326 11.98 -24.10 -24.66
C THR A 326 11.15 -24.79 -23.59
N ILE A 327 9.82 -24.68 -23.69
CA ILE A 327 8.86 -25.33 -22.81
C ILE A 327 8.09 -26.39 -23.59
N HIS A 328 8.03 -27.60 -23.05
CA HIS A 328 7.25 -28.72 -23.58
C HIS A 328 6.03 -28.94 -22.68
N THR A 329 4.83 -28.55 -23.12
CA THR A 329 3.62 -28.61 -22.27
C THR A 329 3.23 -30.04 -21.87
N ASN A 330 3.59 -31.03 -22.70
CA ASN A 330 3.32 -32.44 -22.48
C ASN A 330 4.55 -33.20 -21.91
N GLY A 331 5.61 -32.47 -21.57
CA GLY A 331 6.84 -33.05 -21.03
C GLY A 331 6.74 -33.36 -19.52
N THR A 332 7.87 -33.72 -18.93
CA THR A 332 7.98 -33.81 -17.46
C THR A 332 7.73 -32.45 -16.80
N PRO A 333 7.42 -32.37 -15.50
CA PRO A 333 7.22 -31.08 -14.81
C PRO A 333 8.35 -30.06 -15.03
N ASP A 334 9.60 -30.52 -15.10
CA ASP A 334 10.79 -29.69 -15.36
C ASP A 334 10.90 -29.23 -16.82
N GLN A 335 10.24 -29.92 -17.76
CA GLN A 335 10.16 -29.53 -19.16
C GLN A 335 8.95 -28.63 -19.44
N ALA A 336 7.90 -28.74 -18.64
CA ALA A 336 6.67 -27.95 -18.73
C ALA A 336 6.81 -26.54 -18.13
N ARG A 337 7.94 -26.25 -17.48
CA ARG A 337 8.24 -24.97 -16.83
C ARG A 337 9.69 -24.60 -17.04
N ALA A 338 9.99 -23.31 -16.90
CA ALA A 338 11.38 -22.84 -16.86
C ALA A 338 11.56 -21.84 -15.73
N THR A 339 12.74 -21.84 -15.12
CA THR A 339 13.10 -20.86 -14.08
C THR A 339 14.09 -19.85 -14.64
N ILE A 340 13.78 -18.58 -14.50
CA ILE A 340 14.69 -17.47 -14.82
C ILE A 340 15.18 -16.87 -13.51
N ARG A 341 16.50 -16.71 -13.38
CA ARG A 341 17.12 -16.03 -12.23
C ARG A 341 17.44 -14.58 -12.56
N ILE A 342 17.05 -13.70 -11.66
CA ILE A 342 17.31 -12.26 -11.68
C ILE A 342 18.23 -11.94 -10.52
N ALA A 343 19.41 -11.42 -10.83
CA ALA A 343 20.41 -11.02 -9.87
C ALA A 343 20.55 -9.50 -9.81
N ASN A 344 21.00 -9.02 -8.65
CA ASN A 344 21.45 -7.64 -8.47
C ASN A 344 22.95 -7.62 -8.14
N PRO A 345 23.85 -7.52 -9.15
CA PRO A 345 25.28 -7.41 -8.89
C PRO A 345 25.69 -6.06 -8.29
N GLY A 346 24.77 -5.09 -8.22
CA GLY A 346 24.98 -3.80 -7.58
C GLY A 346 24.81 -3.84 -6.06
N SER A 347 24.25 -2.77 -5.51
CA SER A 347 23.92 -2.63 -4.09
C SER A 347 22.43 -2.34 -3.88
N GLY A 348 21.96 -2.47 -2.64
CA GLY A 348 20.57 -2.17 -2.30
C GLY A 348 19.57 -3.22 -2.79
N VAL A 349 18.30 -2.84 -2.91
CA VAL A 349 17.23 -3.72 -3.39
C VAL A 349 16.84 -3.32 -4.82
N LEU A 350 16.98 -4.24 -5.75
CA LEU A 350 16.51 -4.11 -7.12
C LEU A 350 15.03 -4.51 -7.17
N SER A 351 14.16 -3.61 -7.63
CA SER A 351 12.81 -3.98 -8.07
C SER A 351 12.84 -4.42 -9.52
N TRP A 352 12.03 -5.40 -9.90
CA TRP A 352 11.94 -5.86 -11.28
C TRP A 352 10.51 -6.19 -11.69
N PHE A 353 10.24 -6.17 -13.00
CA PHE A 353 8.97 -6.55 -13.62
C PHE A 353 9.23 -7.34 -14.89
N ALA A 354 8.50 -8.44 -15.08
CA ALA A 354 8.62 -9.33 -16.21
C ALA A 354 7.33 -9.31 -17.04
N LYS A 355 7.44 -8.75 -18.25
CA LYS A 355 6.33 -8.55 -19.17
C LYS A 355 6.33 -9.65 -20.25
N PRO A 356 5.34 -10.56 -20.27
CA PRO A 356 5.16 -11.46 -21.41
C PRO A 356 4.64 -10.69 -22.63
N SER A 357 5.02 -11.11 -23.84
CA SER A 357 4.45 -10.56 -25.09
C SER A 357 3.07 -11.12 -25.42
N ASP A 358 2.73 -12.29 -24.86
CA ASP A 358 1.54 -13.06 -25.21
C ASP A 358 0.87 -13.67 -23.98
N ASN A 359 -0.45 -13.75 -23.97
CA ASN A 359 -1.24 -14.20 -22.82
C ASN A 359 -1.14 -15.71 -22.55
N PHE A 360 -0.58 -16.50 -23.47
CA PHE A 360 -0.28 -17.91 -23.19
C PHE A 360 0.97 -18.09 -22.33
N LEU A 361 1.81 -17.06 -22.19
CA LEU A 361 2.97 -17.07 -21.29
C LEU A 361 2.53 -16.60 -19.90
N ILE A 362 2.63 -17.48 -18.91
CA ILE A 362 2.40 -17.17 -17.51
C ILE A 362 3.78 -16.95 -16.85
N VAL A 363 3.91 -15.84 -16.13
CA VAL A 363 5.13 -15.43 -15.43
C VAL A 363 4.77 -15.25 -13.95
N ASP A 364 5.34 -16.10 -13.10
CA ASP A 364 5.05 -16.10 -11.66
C ASP A 364 6.34 -16.12 -10.82
N PRO A 365 6.60 -15.10 -9.97
CA PRO A 365 5.81 -13.88 -9.81
C PRO A 365 6.02 -12.89 -10.98
N PRO A 366 5.04 -12.03 -11.31
CA PRO A 366 5.11 -11.10 -12.44
C PRO A 366 6.03 -9.89 -12.18
N ALA A 367 6.24 -9.57 -10.91
CA ALA A 367 7.15 -8.54 -10.43
C ALA A 367 7.85 -9.04 -9.17
N GLY A 368 8.99 -8.45 -8.83
CA GLY A 368 9.71 -8.92 -7.66
C GLY A 368 10.83 -8.02 -7.18
N SER A 369 11.65 -8.57 -6.28
CA SER A 369 12.89 -7.97 -5.83
C SER A 369 14.07 -8.91 -5.99
N ALA A 370 15.27 -8.35 -6.13
CA ALA A 370 16.54 -9.04 -5.97
C ALA A 370 17.45 -8.18 -5.09
N VAL A 371 18.23 -8.82 -4.21
CA VAL A 371 19.04 -8.14 -3.22
C VAL A 371 20.48 -8.03 -3.71
N GLY A 372 21.10 -6.87 -3.55
CA GLY A 372 22.50 -6.62 -3.88
C GLY A 372 23.38 -6.54 -2.64
N SER A 373 24.64 -6.13 -2.86
CA SER A 373 25.57 -5.85 -1.77
C SER A 373 25.03 -4.79 -0.79
N GLY A 374 25.42 -4.91 0.49
CA GLY A 374 25.02 -3.98 1.56
C GLY A 374 23.63 -4.22 2.15
N VAL A 375 22.87 -5.19 1.64
CA VAL A 375 21.60 -5.63 2.23
C VAL A 375 21.76 -7.08 2.71
N ARG A 376 21.38 -7.34 3.95
CA ARG A 376 21.47 -8.68 4.52
C ARG A 376 20.43 -9.60 3.90
N CYS A 377 20.83 -10.80 3.53
CA CYS A 377 19.88 -11.83 3.16
C CYS A 377 20.37 -13.21 3.60
N THR A 378 19.55 -13.90 4.38
CA THR A 378 19.97 -15.12 5.11
C THR A 378 19.17 -16.37 4.70
N ALA A 379 18.06 -16.21 4.00
CA ALA A 379 17.23 -17.33 3.55
C ALA A 379 17.76 -17.99 2.26
N SER A 380 17.46 -19.28 2.12
CA SER A 380 17.71 -20.06 0.89
C SER A 380 16.98 -19.44 -0.31
N GLY A 381 17.66 -19.31 -1.46
CA GLY A 381 17.12 -18.69 -2.68
C GLY A 381 17.40 -17.19 -2.78
N CYS A 382 17.69 -16.52 -1.65
CA CYS A 382 18.28 -15.18 -1.65
C CYS A 382 19.76 -15.26 -2.02
N PRO A 383 20.36 -14.27 -2.71
CA PRO A 383 19.88 -12.91 -2.96
C PRO A 383 19.02 -12.72 -4.23
N ASN A 384 18.75 -13.78 -4.99
CA ASN A 384 18.19 -13.65 -6.33
C ASN A 384 16.66 -13.58 -6.31
N GLY A 385 16.11 -12.87 -7.29
CA GLY A 385 14.72 -13.06 -7.70
C GLY A 385 14.64 -14.28 -8.61
N GLU A 386 13.56 -15.06 -8.49
CA GLU A 386 13.28 -16.18 -9.39
C GLU A 386 11.90 -15.99 -10.00
N ILE A 387 11.79 -16.30 -11.29
CA ILE A 387 10.53 -16.35 -12.04
C ILE A 387 10.35 -17.76 -12.56
N THR A 388 9.18 -18.33 -12.34
CA THR A 388 8.71 -19.51 -13.07
C THR A 388 7.92 -19.07 -14.29
N VAL A 389 8.33 -19.55 -15.45
CA VAL A 389 7.60 -19.41 -16.71
C VAL A 389 6.84 -20.71 -16.96
N SER A 390 5.53 -20.60 -17.17
CA SER A 390 4.66 -21.71 -17.57
C SER A 390 3.71 -21.28 -18.69
N ILE A 391 2.97 -22.24 -19.24
CA ILE A 391 2.10 -22.01 -20.39
C ILE A 391 0.64 -22.16 -19.98
N ASN A 392 -0.22 -21.25 -20.44
CA ASN A 392 -1.66 -21.46 -20.46
C ASN A 392 -2.04 -22.20 -21.75
N PRO A 393 -2.35 -23.51 -21.70
CA PRO A 393 -2.61 -24.29 -22.91
C PRO A 393 -3.91 -23.86 -23.62
N THR A 394 -4.86 -23.24 -22.90
CA THR A 394 -6.14 -22.78 -23.48
C THR A 394 -6.00 -21.55 -24.36
N LEU A 395 -4.91 -20.79 -24.18
CA LEU A 395 -4.60 -19.58 -24.95
C LEU A 395 -3.48 -19.81 -25.96
N LEU A 396 -2.98 -21.05 -26.07
CA LEU A 396 -1.90 -21.40 -26.99
C LEU A 396 -2.46 -21.45 -28.43
N PRO A 397 -1.90 -20.66 -29.37
CA PRO A 397 -2.49 -20.53 -30.71
C PRO A 397 -2.24 -21.73 -31.62
N ALA A 398 -1.21 -22.54 -31.35
CA ALA A 398 -0.81 -23.68 -32.16
C ALA A 398 0.10 -24.64 -31.38
N SER A 399 0.38 -25.82 -31.95
CA SER A 399 1.23 -26.87 -31.34
C SER A 399 2.69 -26.42 -31.22
N ARG A 400 3.07 -25.37 -31.95
CA ARG A 400 4.30 -24.64 -31.79
C ARG A 400 3.98 -23.15 -31.75
N ALA A 401 4.42 -22.48 -30.69
CA ALA A 401 4.28 -21.04 -30.55
C ALA A 401 5.61 -20.45 -30.07
N SER A 402 5.78 -19.15 -30.23
CA SER A 402 6.88 -18.44 -29.61
C SER A 402 6.42 -17.09 -29.12
N GLY A 403 6.95 -16.68 -27.98
CA GLY A 403 6.77 -15.35 -27.43
C GLY A 403 8.06 -14.87 -26.79
N THR A 404 7.98 -13.76 -26.08
CA THR A 404 9.10 -13.17 -25.36
C THR A 404 8.68 -12.73 -23.97
N ILE A 405 9.64 -12.69 -23.06
CA ILE A 405 9.50 -12.08 -21.74
C ILE A 405 10.52 -10.97 -21.65
N THR A 406 10.05 -9.75 -21.41
CA THR A 406 10.92 -8.58 -21.22
C THR A 406 10.98 -8.23 -19.75
N ILE A 407 12.18 -8.33 -19.16
CA ILE A 407 12.44 -8.00 -17.76
C ILE A 407 13.03 -6.60 -17.70
N THR A 408 12.43 -5.75 -16.88
CA THR A 408 12.81 -4.35 -16.66
C THR A 408 12.87 -4.04 -15.18
N SER A 409 13.44 -2.89 -14.82
CA SER A 409 13.49 -2.40 -13.45
C SER A 409 13.04 -0.93 -13.39
N PRO A 410 12.21 -0.53 -12.41
CA PRO A 410 11.89 0.88 -12.19
C PRO A 410 13.00 1.66 -11.47
N ASN A 411 13.92 0.97 -10.77
CA ASN A 411 14.97 1.61 -9.98
C ASN A 411 16.41 1.26 -10.42
N ALA A 412 16.56 0.56 -11.55
CA ALA A 412 17.84 0.32 -12.21
C ALA A 412 17.68 0.49 -13.73
N SER A 413 18.78 0.88 -14.39
CA SER A 413 18.82 0.93 -15.85
C SER A 413 18.95 -0.46 -16.45
N GLY A 414 18.36 -0.65 -17.64
CA GLY A 414 18.53 -1.86 -18.43
C GLY A 414 17.22 -2.61 -18.68
N SER A 415 17.28 -3.51 -19.67
CA SER A 415 16.19 -4.41 -20.02
C SER A 415 16.79 -5.68 -20.59
N THR A 416 16.15 -6.82 -20.34
CA THR A 416 16.54 -8.09 -20.94
C THR A 416 15.32 -8.78 -21.53
N THR A 417 15.40 -9.15 -22.80
CA THR A 417 14.33 -9.88 -23.49
C THR A 417 14.76 -11.32 -23.71
N ILE A 418 13.96 -12.25 -23.19
CA ILE A 418 14.16 -13.69 -23.31
C ILE A 418 13.17 -14.24 -24.32
N ARG A 419 13.65 -15.02 -25.29
CA ARG A 419 12.78 -15.74 -26.23
C ARG A 419 12.29 -17.04 -25.59
N VAL A 420 10.99 -17.27 -25.67
CA VAL A 420 10.35 -18.51 -25.21
C VAL A 420 9.77 -19.23 -26.42
N GLN A 421 10.20 -20.47 -26.63
CA GLN A 421 9.62 -21.40 -27.58
C GLN A 421 8.74 -22.39 -26.84
N VAL A 422 7.56 -22.67 -27.41
CA VAL A 422 6.60 -23.61 -26.83
C VAL A 422 6.35 -24.72 -27.81
N VAL A 423 6.41 -25.96 -27.30
CA VAL A 423 6.05 -27.17 -28.03
C VAL A 423 4.95 -27.87 -27.25
N ALA A 424 3.82 -28.07 -27.92
CA ALA A 424 2.67 -28.77 -27.40
C ALA A 424 2.25 -29.88 -28.36
N GLU A 425 1.84 -31.02 -27.81
CA GLU A 425 1.17 -32.07 -28.55
C GLU A 425 -0.33 -31.95 -28.28
N PHE A 426 -1.10 -31.73 -29.34
CA PHE A 426 -2.56 -31.78 -29.26
C PHE A 426 -3.00 -33.20 -29.63
N GLU A 427 -3.74 -33.85 -28.76
CA GLU A 427 -4.49 -35.04 -29.17
C GLU A 427 -5.59 -34.61 -30.13
N VAL A 428 -5.55 -35.12 -31.35
CA VAL A 428 -6.63 -34.94 -32.32
C VAL A 428 -7.76 -35.88 -31.90
N ALA A 429 -8.68 -35.39 -31.06
CA ALA A 429 -10.01 -35.97 -31.01
C ALA A 429 -10.73 -35.69 -32.34
N ALA A 430 -11.78 -36.47 -32.63
CA ALA A 430 -12.49 -36.53 -33.91
C ALA A 430 -12.64 -35.17 -34.65
N PRO A 431 -12.68 -35.16 -36.00
CA PRO A 431 -12.69 -33.93 -36.80
C PRO A 431 -13.68 -32.89 -36.26
N GLY A 432 -13.17 -31.78 -35.73
CA GLY A 432 -13.98 -30.69 -35.20
C GLY A 432 -13.77 -30.36 -33.71
N THR A 433 -12.98 -31.12 -32.94
CA THR A 433 -12.62 -30.74 -31.56
C THR A 433 -11.12 -30.89 -31.30
N SER A 434 -10.41 -29.77 -31.26
CA SER A 434 -9.04 -29.70 -30.70
C SER A 434 -9.15 -29.17 -29.27
N ARG A 435 -8.71 -29.96 -28.29
CA ARG A 435 -8.38 -29.45 -26.95
C ARG A 435 -6.94 -29.84 -26.64
N ALA A 436 -6.19 -28.87 -26.13
CA ALA A 436 -4.99 -29.20 -25.37
C ALA A 436 -5.42 -30.02 -24.15
N PRO A 437 -4.77 -31.18 -23.86
CA PRO A 437 -5.07 -31.95 -22.67
C PRO A 437 -4.84 -31.15 -21.37
#